data_AF-A0A5D0S0T3-F1
#
_entry.id   AF-A0A5D0S0T3-F1
#
_cell.length_a   1.000
_cell.length_b   1.000
_cell.length_c   1.000
_cell.angle_alpha   90.00
_cell.angle_beta   90.00
_cell.angle_gamma   90.00
#
_symmetry.space_group_name_H-M   'P 1'
#
loop_
_entity.id
_entity.type
_entity.pdbx_description
1 polymer ?
#
loop_
_entity_poly.entity_id
_entity_poly.type
_entity_poly.pdbx_seq_one_letter_code
_entity_poly.pdbx_strand_id
1 'polypeptide(L)'
;MSFEINYEKGNTEPRLPLIKVIGVGGAGGNAVNRMITEGIHGVTFIAANTDVQVLNSSEAEIKIQLGDHLTRGLGAGGDPKIGEHAAQESLEEITKELEDTDLLFITAGMGGGTGTGAAPIIASVAREMGILTVAVVTTPFFFEGNTRLKVAWEGLKQLRTSVDTMIRISNNKLLQELPPDTSIVEAFAKADETLHHGIKGISELITRRGYINLDFADVESVLRNAGTAMLGIGVGEGDKRAEDAARAAMESRLLEKPIDNATGIILNVSAKNITLKEMNIAAAMVRQNCSEEADVKLGLIVDPEMNDEELHITLIAAGFEMEEEMLGDTLDIPAIYRFGLDTQEEGM
;
A
#
# COMPACT_ATOMS: atom_id res chain seq x y z
N MET A 1 33.72 -24.67 -26.49
CA MET A 1 32.92 -25.19 -25.37
C MET A 1 31.49 -24.83 -25.65
N SER A 2 30.69 -25.83 -25.99
CA SER A 2 29.25 -25.73 -26.13
C SER A 2 28.65 -25.43 -24.75
N PHE A 3 27.85 -24.36 -24.65
CA PHE A 3 27.02 -24.11 -23.49
C PHE A 3 25.89 -25.14 -23.49
N GLU A 4 26.00 -26.15 -22.62
CA GLU A 4 24.86 -27.01 -22.29
C GLU A 4 23.94 -26.24 -21.35
N ILE A 5 22.76 -25.88 -21.86
CA ILE A 5 21.66 -25.37 -21.03
C ILE A 5 21.09 -26.59 -20.31
N ASN A 6 21.30 -26.64 -18.99
CA ASN A 6 20.84 -27.73 -18.14
C ASN A 6 19.33 -27.57 -17.91
N TYR A 7 18.52 -28.32 -18.65
CA TYR A 7 17.07 -28.42 -18.43
C TYR A 7 16.80 -29.38 -17.26
N GLU A 8 17.07 -28.94 -16.03
CA GLU A 8 16.45 -29.62 -14.88
C GLU A 8 14.95 -29.34 -14.94
N LYS A 9 14.17 -30.40 -15.25
CA LYS A 9 12.70 -30.39 -15.19
C LYS A 9 12.26 -30.30 -13.73
N GLY A 10 12.37 -29.11 -13.16
CA GLY A 10 11.42 -28.68 -12.13
C GLY A 10 10.03 -28.69 -12.77
N ASN A 11 9.00 -29.05 -12.01
CA ASN A 11 7.62 -29.10 -12.49
C ASN A 11 7.13 -27.67 -12.78
N THR A 12 7.52 -27.09 -13.92
CA THR A 12 7.14 -25.74 -14.33
C THR A 12 5.82 -25.80 -15.07
N GLU A 13 4.76 -26.21 -14.37
CA GLU A 13 3.42 -25.89 -14.87
C GLU A 13 3.24 -24.37 -14.80
N PRO A 14 2.75 -23.73 -15.88
CA PRO A 14 2.45 -22.31 -15.84
C PRO A 14 1.39 -22.05 -14.75
N ARG A 15 1.78 -21.33 -13.70
CA ARG A 15 0.90 -20.94 -12.58
C ARG A 15 0.73 -19.43 -12.54
N LEU A 16 -0.41 -18.98 -12.04
CA LEU A 16 -0.61 -17.57 -11.70
C LEU A 16 0.27 -17.21 -10.49
N PRO A 17 0.75 -15.96 -10.40
CA PRO A 17 1.43 -15.47 -9.20
C PRO A 17 0.53 -15.64 -7.97
N LEU A 18 1.11 -16.16 -6.89
CA LEU A 18 0.46 -16.30 -5.60
C LEU A 18 0.72 -15.03 -4.79
N ILE A 19 -0.36 -14.32 -4.52
CA ILE A 19 -0.34 -13.04 -3.81
C ILE A 19 -0.92 -13.24 -2.42
N LYS A 20 -0.19 -12.80 -1.39
CA LYS A 20 -0.66 -12.79 -0.01
C LYS A 20 -0.71 -11.36 0.53
N VAL A 21 -1.68 -11.08 1.39
CA VAL A 21 -1.82 -9.81 2.10
C VAL A 21 -1.77 -10.08 3.59
N ILE A 22 -0.76 -9.57 4.28
CA ILE A 22 -0.62 -9.70 5.73
C ILE A 22 -0.91 -8.38 6.45
N GLY A 23 -1.96 -8.38 7.27
CA GLY A 23 -2.32 -7.28 8.16
C GLY A 23 -1.66 -7.45 9.52
N VAL A 24 -0.77 -6.51 9.88
CA VAL A 24 0.04 -6.59 11.10
C VAL A 24 -0.48 -5.63 12.17
N GLY A 25 -0.80 -6.19 13.35
CA GLY A 25 -1.38 -5.46 14.47
C GLY A 25 -2.85 -5.08 14.24
N GLY A 26 -3.40 -4.23 15.13
CA GLY A 26 -4.83 -3.88 15.09
C GLY A 26 -5.27 -3.15 13.81
N ALA A 27 -4.57 -2.08 13.43
CA ALA A 27 -4.91 -1.31 12.22
C ALA A 27 -4.74 -2.15 10.94
N GLY A 28 -3.66 -2.93 10.83
CA GLY A 28 -3.46 -3.82 9.68
C GLY A 28 -4.55 -4.89 9.59
N GLY A 29 -4.95 -5.47 10.74
CA GLY A 29 -6.07 -6.43 10.79
C GLY A 29 -7.41 -5.82 10.39
N ASN A 30 -7.69 -4.58 10.80
CA ASN A 30 -8.91 -3.85 10.37
C ASN A 30 -8.92 -3.62 8.86
N ALA A 31 -7.79 -3.17 8.30
CA ALA A 31 -7.65 -2.97 6.86
C ALA A 31 -7.85 -4.30 6.08
N VAL A 32 -7.30 -5.42 6.58
CA VAL A 32 -7.53 -6.74 5.98
C VAL A 32 -9.00 -7.14 6.02
N ASN A 33 -9.69 -6.98 7.17
CA ASN A 33 -11.11 -7.29 7.26
C ASN A 33 -11.93 -6.43 6.28
N ARG A 34 -11.57 -5.15 6.10
CA ARG A 34 -12.19 -4.26 5.11
C ARG A 34 -11.97 -4.77 3.69
N MET A 35 -10.75 -5.16 3.34
CA MET A 35 -10.43 -5.72 2.02
C MET A 35 -11.18 -7.02 1.72
N ILE A 36 -11.41 -7.86 2.72
CA ILE A 36 -12.22 -9.07 2.60
C ILE A 36 -13.68 -8.70 2.34
N THR A 37 -14.22 -7.74 3.09
CA THR A 37 -15.62 -7.29 2.96
C THR A 37 -15.89 -6.61 1.61
N GLU A 38 -14.96 -5.75 1.13
CA GLU A 38 -15.09 -5.03 -0.14
C GLU A 38 -14.69 -5.87 -1.36
N GLY A 39 -13.98 -6.98 -1.13
CA GLY A 39 -13.59 -7.94 -2.15
C GLY A 39 -12.31 -7.54 -2.89
N ILE A 40 -11.23 -8.29 -2.66
CA ILE A 40 -10.06 -8.35 -3.54
C ILE A 40 -9.94 -9.79 -4.03
N HIS A 41 -9.91 -9.98 -5.35
CA HIS A 41 -9.82 -11.30 -5.95
C HIS A 41 -8.36 -11.79 -6.05
N GLY A 42 -8.16 -13.10 -5.95
CA GLY A 42 -6.87 -13.73 -6.23
C GLY A 42 -5.77 -13.49 -5.19
N VAL A 43 -6.15 -13.10 -3.96
CA VAL A 43 -5.24 -12.89 -2.84
C VAL A 43 -5.64 -13.77 -1.66
N THR A 44 -4.65 -14.25 -0.90
CA THR A 44 -4.87 -14.90 0.40
C THR A 44 -4.60 -13.91 1.52
N PHE A 45 -5.55 -13.81 2.45
CA PHE A 45 -5.43 -12.88 3.59
C PHE A 45 -4.85 -13.54 4.84
N ILE A 46 -3.90 -12.84 5.47
CA ILE A 46 -3.26 -13.21 6.73
C ILE A 46 -3.48 -12.08 7.74
N ALA A 47 -3.90 -12.41 8.96
CA ALA A 47 -3.88 -11.49 10.09
C ALA A 47 -2.78 -11.91 11.07
N ALA A 48 -1.90 -11.00 11.45
CA ALA A 48 -0.83 -11.25 12.40
C ALA A 48 -0.90 -10.27 13.57
N ASN A 49 -1.12 -10.76 14.79
CA ASN A 49 -1.27 -9.88 15.95
C ASN A 49 -0.81 -10.56 17.25
N THR A 50 -0.30 -9.74 18.17
CA THR A 50 0.00 -10.12 19.57
C THR A 50 -1.24 -10.13 20.46
N ASP A 51 -2.32 -9.46 20.02
CA ASP A 51 -3.60 -9.42 20.73
C ASP A 51 -4.55 -10.50 20.18
N VAL A 52 -4.84 -11.51 21.01
CA VAL A 52 -5.66 -12.65 20.63
C VAL A 52 -7.13 -12.27 20.49
N GLN A 53 -7.62 -11.29 21.25
CA GLN A 53 -9.00 -10.84 21.14
C GLN A 53 -9.24 -10.21 19.77
N VAL A 54 -8.32 -9.35 19.31
CA VAL A 54 -8.37 -8.77 17.97
C VAL A 54 -8.24 -9.85 16.90
N LEU A 55 -7.29 -10.78 17.06
CA LEU A 55 -7.05 -11.85 16.09
C LEU A 55 -8.27 -12.77 15.90
N ASN A 56 -8.96 -13.11 16.99
CA ASN A 56 -10.18 -13.94 16.96
C ASN A 56 -11.31 -13.28 16.16
N SER A 57 -11.39 -11.94 16.16
CA SER A 57 -12.37 -11.17 15.39
C SER A 57 -12.01 -11.00 13.91
N SER A 58 -10.81 -11.40 13.49
CA SER A 58 -10.40 -11.27 12.08
C SER A 58 -11.14 -12.25 11.17
N GLU A 59 -11.44 -11.80 9.96
CA GLU A 59 -12.06 -12.58 8.89
C GLU A 59 -11.02 -13.25 7.97
N ALA A 60 -9.73 -13.00 8.20
CA ALA A 60 -8.63 -13.55 7.40
C ALA A 60 -8.61 -15.09 7.42
N GLU A 61 -8.24 -15.67 6.28
CA GLU A 61 -8.10 -17.12 6.08
C GLU A 61 -7.04 -17.71 7.02
N ILE A 62 -5.93 -16.99 7.19
CA ILE A 62 -4.80 -17.38 8.02
C ILE A 62 -4.65 -16.39 9.17
N LYS A 63 -4.40 -16.90 10.38
CA LYS A 63 -4.25 -16.10 11.60
C LYS A 63 -2.98 -16.53 12.32
N ILE A 64 -2.07 -15.60 12.53
CA ILE A 64 -0.78 -15.82 13.20
C ILE A 64 -0.79 -15.05 14.52
N GLN A 65 -0.68 -15.78 15.62
CA GLN A 65 -0.51 -15.16 16.94
C GLN A 65 0.97 -14.87 17.18
N LEU A 66 1.32 -13.59 17.25
CA LEU A 66 2.71 -13.18 17.46
C LEU A 66 3.06 -13.21 18.95
N GLY A 67 4.20 -13.81 19.30
CA GLY A 67 4.75 -13.78 20.67
C GLY A 67 3.79 -14.32 21.73
N ASP A 68 3.31 -15.56 21.55
CA ASP A 68 2.40 -16.23 22.48
C ASP A 68 2.96 -16.26 23.90
N HIS A 69 4.24 -16.58 24.07
CA HIS A 69 4.88 -16.63 25.38
C HIS A 69 5.20 -15.23 25.92
N LEU A 70 5.66 -14.32 25.06
CA LEU A 70 6.06 -12.97 25.46
C LEU A 70 4.88 -12.11 25.95
N THR A 71 3.77 -12.13 25.22
CA THR A 71 2.64 -11.23 25.46
C THR A 71 1.48 -11.90 26.19
N ARG A 72 1.43 -13.25 26.18
CA ARG A 72 0.28 -14.04 26.67
C ARG A 72 -1.04 -13.63 26.02
N GLY A 73 -0.96 -13.17 24.77
CA GLY A 73 -2.12 -12.76 23.96
C GLY A 73 -2.72 -11.39 24.32
N LEU A 74 -2.04 -10.57 25.14
CA LEU A 74 -2.54 -9.28 25.63
C LEU A 74 -2.10 -8.07 24.79
N GLY A 75 -1.36 -8.29 23.71
CA GLY A 75 -0.83 -7.23 22.88
C GLY A 75 0.53 -6.67 23.34
N ALA A 76 1.13 -5.83 22.49
CA ALA A 76 2.45 -5.24 22.72
C ALA A 76 2.47 -3.98 23.61
N GLY A 77 1.32 -3.54 24.14
CA GLY A 77 1.24 -2.39 25.04
C GLY A 77 1.72 -1.05 24.45
N GLY A 78 1.77 -0.93 23.12
CA GLY A 78 2.30 0.25 22.44
C GLY A 78 3.83 0.30 22.32
N ASP A 79 4.55 -0.72 22.80
CA ASP A 79 6.01 -0.81 22.69
C ASP A 79 6.43 -1.57 21.41
N PRO A 80 7.11 -0.92 20.45
CA PRO A 80 7.58 -1.57 19.23
C PRO A 80 8.55 -2.72 19.49
N LYS A 81 9.38 -2.65 20.54
CA LYS A 81 10.35 -3.71 20.84
C LYS A 81 9.67 -5.02 21.22
N ILE A 82 8.50 -4.93 21.88
CA ILE A 82 7.70 -6.11 22.18
C ILE A 82 7.13 -6.68 20.87
N GLY A 83 6.66 -5.84 19.95
CA GLY A 83 6.20 -6.27 18.63
C GLY A 83 7.31 -6.95 17.81
N GLU A 84 8.51 -6.39 17.83
CA GLU A 84 9.70 -6.95 17.17
C GLU A 84 10.07 -8.32 17.74
N HIS A 85 10.24 -8.44 19.05
CA HIS A 85 10.56 -9.71 19.70
C HIS A 85 9.44 -10.75 19.53
N ALA A 86 8.17 -10.33 19.52
CA ALA A 86 7.05 -11.22 19.27
C ALA A 86 7.08 -11.81 17.85
N ALA A 87 7.46 -11.01 16.85
CA ALA A 87 7.66 -11.52 15.49
C ALA A 87 8.89 -12.44 15.38
N GLN A 88 9.98 -12.13 16.10
CA GLN A 88 11.16 -12.99 16.19
C GLN A 88 10.84 -14.35 16.83
N GLU A 89 10.01 -14.38 17.87
CA GLU A 89 9.53 -15.61 18.51
C GLU A 89 8.72 -16.48 17.53
N SER A 90 7.92 -15.85 16.65
CA SER A 90 7.02 -16.52 15.71
C SER A 90 7.63 -16.71 14.30
N LEU A 91 8.95 -16.64 14.12
CA LEU A 91 9.60 -16.71 12.81
C LEU A 91 9.28 -17.98 12.02
N GLU A 92 9.26 -19.14 12.70
CA GLU A 92 8.96 -20.43 12.05
C GLU A 92 7.55 -20.45 11.46
N GLU A 93 6.57 -19.93 12.21
CA GLU A 93 5.18 -19.83 11.77
C GLU A 93 5.04 -18.83 10.62
N ILE A 94 5.64 -17.65 10.73
CA ILE A 94 5.65 -16.64 9.66
C ILE A 94 6.25 -17.23 8.38
N THR A 95 7.42 -17.87 8.47
CA THR A 95 8.11 -18.45 7.31
C THR A 95 7.24 -19.49 6.63
N LYS A 96 6.65 -20.40 7.41
CA LYS A 96 5.76 -21.44 6.91
C LYS A 96 4.55 -20.87 6.17
N GLU A 97 3.88 -19.88 6.74
CA GLU A 97 2.70 -19.27 6.11
C GLU A 97 3.06 -18.40 4.89
N LEU A 98 4.31 -18.01 4.72
CA LEU A 98 4.82 -17.27 3.55
C LEU A 98 5.36 -18.17 2.44
N GLU A 99 5.43 -19.49 2.61
CA GLU A 99 5.83 -20.42 1.55
C GLU A 99 4.96 -20.27 0.29
N ASP A 100 5.55 -20.57 -0.87
CA ASP A 100 4.94 -20.49 -2.21
C ASP A 100 4.39 -19.10 -2.60
N THR A 101 4.80 -18.02 -1.92
CA THR A 101 4.33 -16.66 -2.23
C THR A 101 5.25 -15.98 -3.25
N ASP A 102 4.69 -15.33 -4.28
CA ASP A 102 5.47 -14.53 -5.23
C ASP A 102 5.48 -13.05 -4.85
N LEU A 103 4.35 -12.55 -4.32
CA LEU A 103 4.17 -11.18 -3.87
C LEU A 103 3.47 -11.14 -2.51
N LEU A 104 4.09 -10.44 -1.56
CA LEU A 104 3.54 -10.18 -0.24
C LEU A 104 3.26 -8.69 -0.09
N PHE A 105 2.00 -8.36 0.18
CA PHE A 105 1.63 -7.05 0.70
C PHE A 105 1.63 -7.07 2.23
N ILE A 106 2.32 -6.11 2.84
CA ILE A 106 2.32 -5.91 4.28
C ILE A 106 1.55 -4.63 4.57
N THR A 107 0.45 -4.72 5.33
CA THR A 107 -0.32 -3.56 5.76
C THR A 107 -0.29 -3.40 7.28
N ALA A 108 -0.02 -2.17 7.72
CA ALA A 108 0.07 -1.83 9.14
C ALA A 108 -0.18 -0.34 9.37
N GLY A 109 -0.75 -0.02 10.54
CA GLY A 109 -0.75 1.34 11.08
C GLY A 109 0.49 1.57 11.94
N MET A 110 1.35 2.50 11.52
CA MET A 110 2.60 2.80 12.20
C MET A 110 2.34 3.66 13.45
N GLY A 111 3.18 3.50 14.47
CA GLY A 111 3.06 4.21 15.75
C GLY A 111 2.49 3.37 16.90
N GLY A 112 1.99 2.17 16.63
CA GLY A 112 1.67 1.17 17.67
C GLY A 112 2.88 0.34 18.10
N GLY A 113 2.65 -0.68 18.93
CA GLY A 113 3.70 -1.65 19.28
C GLY A 113 3.84 -2.75 18.23
N THR A 114 2.77 -3.52 18.01
CA THR A 114 2.78 -4.69 17.12
C THR A 114 3.07 -4.34 15.67
N GLY A 115 2.28 -3.47 15.03
CA GLY A 115 2.46 -3.10 13.63
C GLY A 115 3.86 -2.53 13.36
N THR A 116 4.28 -1.56 14.16
CA THR A 116 5.58 -0.88 14.02
C THR A 116 6.77 -1.83 14.20
N GLY A 117 6.71 -2.74 15.18
CA GLY A 117 7.83 -3.63 15.50
C GLY A 117 7.87 -4.91 14.68
N ALA A 118 6.71 -5.51 14.40
CA ALA A 118 6.64 -6.80 13.73
C ALA A 118 6.72 -6.69 12.20
N ALA A 119 6.18 -5.62 11.59
CA ALA A 119 6.16 -5.47 10.14
C ALA A 119 7.55 -5.51 9.49
N PRO A 120 8.61 -4.84 10.03
CA PRO A 120 9.96 -4.94 9.49
C PRO A 120 10.56 -6.35 9.57
N ILE A 121 10.22 -7.12 10.62
CA ILE A 121 10.70 -8.50 10.78
C ILE A 121 10.05 -9.41 9.72
N ILE A 122 8.73 -9.33 9.59
CA ILE A 122 7.97 -10.08 8.58
C ILE A 122 8.48 -9.74 7.16
N ALA A 123 8.73 -8.45 6.89
CA ALA A 123 9.24 -7.98 5.61
C ALA A 123 10.64 -8.52 5.30
N SER A 124 11.53 -8.53 6.29
CA SER A 124 12.88 -9.06 6.14
C SER A 124 12.86 -10.55 5.78
N VAL A 125 12.05 -11.35 6.48
CA VAL A 125 11.87 -12.78 6.19
C VAL A 125 11.36 -12.99 4.77
N ALA A 126 10.33 -12.24 4.37
CA ALA A 126 9.76 -12.35 3.03
C ALA A 126 10.79 -12.06 1.92
N ARG A 127 11.62 -11.02 2.10
CA ARG A 127 12.71 -10.70 1.15
C ARG A 127 13.81 -11.75 1.14
N GLU A 128 14.19 -12.28 2.29
CA GLU A 128 15.16 -13.39 2.36
C GLU A 128 14.67 -14.64 1.62
N MET A 129 13.35 -14.86 1.58
CA MET A 129 12.70 -15.91 0.80
C MET A 129 12.59 -15.59 -0.71
N GLY A 130 12.98 -14.39 -1.16
CA GLY A 130 12.89 -13.94 -2.55
C GLY A 130 11.52 -13.39 -2.97
N ILE A 131 10.60 -13.21 -2.02
CA ILE A 131 9.24 -12.73 -2.28
C ILE A 131 9.28 -11.23 -2.61
N LEU A 132 8.55 -10.79 -3.65
CA LEU A 132 8.34 -9.36 -3.89
C LEU A 132 7.60 -8.78 -2.70
N THR A 133 8.25 -7.89 -1.94
CA THR A 133 7.73 -7.45 -0.64
C THR A 133 7.35 -5.98 -0.71
N VAL A 134 6.05 -5.70 -0.70
CA VAL A 134 5.50 -4.34 -0.79
C VAL A 134 4.79 -3.99 0.52
N ALA A 135 5.24 -2.94 1.19
CA ALA A 135 4.54 -2.42 2.37
C ALA A 135 3.60 -1.27 1.98
N VAL A 136 2.35 -1.31 2.44
CA VAL A 136 1.39 -0.21 2.33
C VAL A 136 0.97 0.17 3.76
N VAL A 137 1.49 1.28 4.27
CA VAL A 137 1.40 1.61 5.70
C VAL A 137 0.93 3.03 5.95
N THR A 138 0.22 3.24 7.06
CA THR A 138 -0.26 4.57 7.46
C THR A 138 0.61 5.19 8.56
N THR A 139 0.79 6.51 8.53
CA THR A 139 1.27 7.30 9.69
C THR A 139 0.10 7.81 10.52
N PRO A 140 0.28 8.01 11.84
CA PRO A 140 -0.81 8.36 12.73
C PRO A 140 -1.37 9.76 12.44
N PHE A 141 -2.63 9.99 12.85
CA PHE A 141 -3.20 11.33 12.85
C PHE A 141 -2.45 12.24 13.84
N PHE A 142 -2.44 13.54 13.57
CA PHE A 142 -1.80 14.54 14.42
C PHE A 142 -2.36 14.52 15.85
N PHE A 143 -3.68 14.27 16.00
CA PHE A 143 -4.33 14.19 17.31
C PHE A 143 -3.89 12.99 18.16
N GLU A 144 -3.26 11.97 17.57
CA GLU A 144 -2.75 10.81 18.32
C GLU A 144 -1.46 11.12 19.10
N GLY A 145 -0.86 12.28 18.84
CA GLY A 145 0.23 12.84 19.62
C GLY A 145 1.64 12.49 19.12
N ASN A 146 2.59 13.36 19.47
CA ASN A 146 3.97 13.33 18.98
C ASN A 146 4.72 12.03 19.32
N THR A 147 4.42 11.40 20.45
CA THR A 147 5.05 10.12 20.81
C THR A 147 4.73 9.05 19.78
N ARG A 148 3.48 8.98 19.33
CA ARG A 148 3.03 8.00 18.35
C ARG A 148 3.67 8.25 16.98
N LEU A 149 3.77 9.52 16.59
CA LEU A 149 4.41 9.93 15.34
C LEU A 149 5.91 9.58 15.34
N LYS A 150 6.64 9.82 16.44
CA LYS A 150 8.05 9.45 16.56
C LYS A 150 8.27 7.94 16.43
N VAL A 151 7.45 7.16 17.10
CA VAL A 151 7.46 5.69 16.99
C VAL A 151 7.20 5.25 15.55
N ALA A 152 6.23 5.87 14.87
CA ALA A 152 5.94 5.59 13.47
C ALA A 152 7.15 5.85 12.57
N TRP A 153 7.83 6.98 12.74
CA TRP A 153 9.03 7.32 11.96
C TRP A 153 10.19 6.37 12.17
N GLU A 154 10.44 5.96 13.41
CA GLU A 154 11.48 4.96 13.71
C GLU A 154 11.16 3.62 13.04
N GLY A 155 9.90 3.18 13.11
CA GLY A 155 9.44 1.97 12.43
C GLY A 155 9.55 2.06 10.91
N LEU A 156 9.19 3.20 10.31
CA LEU A 156 9.29 3.41 8.86
C LEU A 156 10.73 3.33 8.37
N LYS A 157 11.69 3.86 9.13
CA LYS A 157 13.13 3.77 8.80
C LYS A 157 13.59 2.32 8.72
N GLN A 158 13.16 1.48 9.68
CA GLN A 158 13.47 0.06 9.69
C GLN A 158 12.75 -0.68 8.56
N LEU A 159 11.44 -0.46 8.42
CA LEU A 159 10.61 -1.10 7.40
C LEU A 159 11.14 -0.84 5.99
N ARG A 160 11.56 0.39 5.69
CA ARG A 160 12.13 0.77 4.39
C ARG A 160 13.33 -0.11 4.00
N THR A 161 14.18 -0.46 4.96
CA THR A 161 15.34 -1.33 4.68
C THR A 161 14.97 -2.80 4.50
N SER A 162 13.76 -3.17 4.91
CA SER A 162 13.24 -4.54 4.93
C SER A 162 12.23 -4.84 3.83
N VAL A 163 11.88 -3.89 2.96
CA VAL A 163 10.92 -4.06 1.84
C VAL A 163 11.57 -3.75 0.49
N ASP A 164 10.97 -4.25 -0.59
CA ASP A 164 11.35 -3.87 -1.95
C ASP A 164 10.76 -2.50 -2.29
N THR A 165 9.49 -2.27 -1.92
CA THR A 165 8.78 -1.01 -2.07
C THR A 165 7.96 -0.69 -0.81
N MET A 166 7.97 0.58 -0.40
CA MET A 166 7.13 1.13 0.66
C MET A 166 6.23 2.23 0.11
N ILE A 167 4.92 2.05 0.26
CA ILE A 167 3.88 3.06 0.03
C ILE A 167 3.45 3.59 1.39
N ARG A 168 3.74 4.87 1.63
CA ARG A 168 3.36 5.57 2.86
C ARG A 168 2.08 6.37 2.61
N ILE A 169 1.12 6.23 3.50
CA ILE A 169 -0.13 7.00 3.49
C ILE A 169 -0.17 7.86 4.75
N SER A 170 -0.24 9.18 4.58
CA SER A 170 -0.37 10.10 5.70
C SER A 170 -1.83 10.27 6.12
N ASN A 171 -2.21 9.80 7.31
CA ASN A 171 -3.57 10.02 7.82
C ASN A 171 -3.91 11.51 7.95
N ASN A 172 -2.91 12.38 8.14
CA ASN A 172 -3.11 13.83 8.16
C ASN A 172 -3.45 14.42 6.78
N LYS A 173 -3.02 13.78 5.70
CA LYS A 173 -3.43 14.15 4.34
C LYS A 173 -4.86 13.72 4.07
N LEU A 174 -5.26 12.55 4.57
CA LEU A 174 -6.65 12.08 4.50
C LEU A 174 -7.61 13.03 5.23
N LEU A 175 -7.23 13.55 6.41
CA LEU A 175 -8.05 14.54 7.13
C LEU A 175 -8.31 15.82 6.33
N GLN A 176 -7.42 16.22 5.43
CA GLN A 176 -7.60 17.44 4.64
C GLN A 176 -8.67 17.28 3.55
N GLU A 177 -9.07 16.05 3.22
CA GLU A 177 -10.15 15.75 2.28
C GLU A 177 -11.51 15.61 2.99
N LEU A 178 -11.49 15.38 4.31
CA LEU A 178 -12.69 15.09 5.08
C LEU A 178 -13.35 16.39 5.57
N PRO A 179 -14.70 16.47 5.56
CA PRO A 179 -15.44 17.56 6.19
C PRO A 179 -15.04 17.76 7.67
N PRO A 180 -15.00 19.00 8.20
CA PRO A 180 -14.60 19.27 9.58
C PRO A 180 -15.44 18.57 10.67
N ASP A 181 -16.67 18.18 10.35
CA ASP A 181 -17.63 17.50 11.22
C ASP A 181 -17.56 15.96 11.12
N THR A 182 -16.65 15.42 10.31
CA THR A 182 -16.43 13.97 10.16
C THR A 182 -16.07 13.34 11.50
N SER A 183 -16.71 12.22 11.82
CA SER A 183 -16.40 11.50 13.05
C SER A 183 -15.04 10.80 12.99
N ILE A 184 -14.43 10.54 14.15
CA ILE A 184 -13.17 9.79 14.23
C ILE A 184 -13.30 8.39 13.61
N VAL A 185 -14.46 7.76 13.76
CA VAL A 185 -14.73 6.43 13.19
C VAL A 185 -14.70 6.47 11.66
N GLU A 186 -15.32 7.48 11.06
CA GLU A 186 -15.30 7.68 9.60
C GLU A 186 -13.89 8.03 9.11
N ALA A 187 -13.12 8.81 9.88
CA ALA A 187 -11.74 9.14 9.53
C ALA A 187 -10.84 7.89 9.48
N PHE A 188 -10.95 6.97 10.46
CA PHE A 188 -10.24 5.69 10.42
C PHE A 188 -10.74 4.79 9.29
N ALA A 189 -12.05 4.75 9.05
CA ALA A 189 -12.62 4.00 7.93
C ALA A 189 -12.06 4.50 6.58
N LYS A 190 -11.83 5.81 6.42
CA LYS A 190 -11.20 6.38 5.23
C LYS A 190 -9.74 5.95 5.06
N ALA A 191 -9.00 5.80 6.16
CA ALA A 191 -7.64 5.25 6.12
C ALA A 191 -7.64 3.78 5.67
N ASP A 192 -8.57 2.97 6.19
CA ASP A 192 -8.74 1.58 5.79
C ASP A 192 -9.15 1.45 4.31
N GLU A 193 -10.06 2.31 3.83
CA GLU A 193 -10.45 2.40 2.42
C GLU A 193 -9.25 2.76 1.52
N THR A 194 -8.40 3.67 1.97
CA THR A 194 -7.19 4.07 1.23
C THR A 194 -6.20 2.91 1.13
N LEU A 195 -5.99 2.18 2.22
CA LEU A 195 -5.17 0.96 2.23
C LEU A 195 -5.73 -0.11 1.28
N HIS A 196 -7.05 -0.31 1.31
CA HIS A 196 -7.75 -1.20 0.39
C HIS A 196 -7.47 -0.82 -1.06
N HIS A 197 -7.66 0.44 -1.43
CA HIS A 197 -7.45 0.89 -2.80
C HIS A 197 -5.99 0.72 -3.26
N GLY A 198 -5.01 0.95 -2.38
CA GLY A 198 -3.60 0.74 -2.71
C GLY A 198 -3.25 -0.72 -3.01
N ILE A 199 -3.72 -1.64 -2.19
CA ILE A 199 -3.48 -3.07 -2.40
C ILE A 199 -4.30 -3.59 -3.57
N LYS A 200 -5.58 -3.19 -3.69
CA LYS A 200 -6.45 -3.56 -4.80
C LYS A 200 -5.86 -3.12 -6.14
N GLY A 201 -5.41 -1.87 -6.25
CA GLY A 201 -4.84 -1.32 -7.48
C GLY A 201 -3.65 -2.13 -8.01
N ILE A 202 -2.75 -2.59 -7.12
CA ILE A 202 -1.58 -3.39 -7.52
C ILE A 202 -1.97 -4.87 -7.73
N SER A 203 -2.82 -5.42 -6.87
CA SER A 203 -3.23 -6.83 -6.97
C SER A 203 -4.05 -7.10 -8.23
N GLU A 204 -5.00 -6.22 -8.58
CA GLU A 204 -5.86 -6.38 -9.75
C GLU A 204 -5.09 -6.28 -11.07
N LEU A 205 -3.99 -5.51 -11.10
CA LEU A 205 -3.08 -5.45 -12.23
C LEU A 205 -2.48 -6.81 -12.61
N ILE A 206 -2.28 -7.68 -11.62
CA ILE A 206 -1.66 -9.00 -11.80
C ILE A 206 -2.73 -10.08 -11.94
N THR A 207 -3.80 -10.00 -11.15
CA THR A 207 -4.79 -11.07 -11.02
C THR A 207 -5.92 -10.97 -12.04
N ARG A 208 -6.28 -9.76 -12.50
CA ARG A 208 -7.34 -9.57 -13.49
C ARG A 208 -6.75 -9.57 -14.89
N ARG A 209 -7.40 -10.28 -15.80
CA ARG A 209 -7.08 -10.20 -17.23
C ARG A 209 -7.63 -8.91 -17.80
N GLY A 210 -6.74 -7.98 -18.11
CA GLY A 210 -6.99 -6.79 -18.90
C GLY A 210 -6.92 -7.04 -20.42
N TYR A 211 -7.29 -6.00 -21.17
CA TYR A 211 -7.06 -5.92 -22.63
C TYR A 211 -5.59 -5.65 -22.94
N ILE A 212 -4.93 -4.87 -22.09
CA ILE A 212 -3.47 -4.74 -22.04
C ILE A 212 -3.06 -5.28 -20.68
N ASN A 213 -2.59 -6.54 -20.65
CA ASN A 213 -2.12 -7.17 -19.44
C ASN A 213 -0.73 -6.65 -19.10
N LEU A 214 -0.55 -6.23 -17.86
CA LEU A 214 0.76 -6.18 -17.25
C LEU A 214 1.04 -7.56 -16.67
N ASP A 215 2.17 -8.15 -17.01
CA ASP A 215 2.56 -9.40 -16.39
C ASP A 215 3.24 -9.14 -15.03
N PHE A 216 3.46 -10.22 -14.27
CA PHE A 216 4.13 -10.11 -12.98
C PHE A 216 5.55 -9.55 -13.10
N ALA A 217 6.27 -9.87 -14.20
CA ALA A 217 7.63 -9.41 -14.39
C ALA A 217 7.70 -7.90 -14.65
N ASP A 218 6.70 -7.31 -15.31
CA ASP A 218 6.56 -5.86 -15.49
C ASP A 218 6.30 -5.14 -14.16
N VAL A 219 5.44 -5.71 -13.30
CA VAL A 219 5.20 -5.14 -11.96
C VAL A 219 6.43 -5.30 -11.08
N GLU A 220 7.07 -6.47 -11.13
CA GLU A 220 8.30 -6.76 -10.42
C GLU A 220 9.43 -5.82 -10.86
N SER A 221 9.59 -5.54 -12.17
CA SER A 221 10.66 -4.67 -12.65
C SER A 221 10.56 -3.23 -12.12
N VAL A 222 9.34 -2.77 -11.82
CA VAL A 222 9.11 -1.43 -11.27
C VAL A 222 9.17 -1.39 -9.74
N LEU A 223 8.70 -2.44 -9.05
CA LEU A 223 8.58 -2.44 -7.58
C LEU A 223 9.76 -3.10 -6.86
N ARG A 224 10.54 -3.95 -7.53
CA ARG A 224 11.69 -4.63 -6.92
C ARG A 224 12.77 -3.62 -6.57
N ASN A 225 13.12 -3.52 -5.29
CA ASN A 225 14.11 -2.57 -4.75
C ASN A 225 13.86 -1.09 -5.12
N ALA A 226 12.61 -0.69 -5.38
CA ALA A 226 12.29 0.68 -5.73
C ALA A 226 12.35 1.64 -4.53
N GLY A 227 12.42 1.11 -3.31
CA GLY A 227 12.49 1.91 -2.09
C GLY A 227 11.14 2.51 -1.76
N THR A 228 10.89 3.76 -2.12
CA THR A 228 9.61 4.43 -1.84
C THR A 228 8.78 4.56 -3.10
N ALA A 229 7.49 4.29 -2.96
CA ALA A 229 6.50 4.53 -3.99
C ALA A 229 5.34 5.38 -3.46
N MET A 230 4.66 6.02 -4.39
CA MET A 230 3.47 6.81 -4.15
C MET A 230 2.34 6.28 -5.02
N LEU A 231 1.12 6.39 -4.50
CA LEU A 231 -0.09 5.92 -5.17
C LEU A 231 -0.96 7.13 -5.51
N GLY A 232 -1.40 7.23 -6.75
CA GLY A 232 -2.40 8.18 -7.22
C GLY A 232 -3.63 7.43 -7.70
N ILE A 233 -4.82 7.90 -7.30
CA ILE A 233 -6.08 7.32 -7.75
C ILE A 233 -6.97 8.46 -8.21
N GLY A 234 -7.55 8.31 -9.39
CA GLY A 234 -8.46 9.28 -9.96
C GLY A 234 -9.65 8.60 -10.62
N VAL A 235 -10.82 9.18 -10.44
CA VAL A 235 -12.05 8.79 -11.11
C VAL A 235 -12.51 9.99 -11.92
N GLY A 236 -12.92 9.75 -13.15
CA GLY A 236 -13.51 10.75 -14.02
C GLY A 236 -14.81 10.23 -14.62
N GLU A 237 -15.69 11.16 -14.95
CA GLU A 237 -17.03 10.88 -15.49
C GLU A 237 -17.34 11.74 -16.73
N GLY A 238 -18.19 11.24 -17.61
CA GLY A 238 -18.68 11.96 -18.78
C GLY A 238 -17.64 12.15 -19.90
N ASP A 239 -17.83 13.18 -20.73
CA ASP A 239 -17.07 13.40 -21.99
C ASP A 239 -15.56 13.59 -21.80
N LYS A 240 -15.15 14.03 -20.60
CA LYS A 240 -13.75 14.30 -20.23
C LYS A 240 -13.20 13.34 -19.19
N ARG A 241 -13.89 12.23 -18.92
CA ARG A 241 -13.53 11.26 -17.88
C ARG A 241 -12.04 10.85 -17.88
N ALA A 242 -11.43 10.66 -19.04
CA ALA A 242 -10.00 10.31 -19.12
C ALA A 242 -9.06 11.43 -18.67
N GLU A 243 -9.37 12.68 -19.05
CA GLU A 243 -8.59 13.87 -18.65
C GLU A 243 -8.77 14.13 -17.14
N ASP A 244 -10.01 14.05 -16.67
CA ASP A 244 -10.36 14.32 -15.28
C ASP A 244 -9.82 13.23 -14.35
N ALA A 245 -9.93 11.95 -14.72
CA ALA A 245 -9.34 10.84 -13.95
C ALA A 245 -7.81 10.94 -13.90
N ALA A 246 -7.15 11.29 -15.01
CA ALA A 246 -5.69 11.40 -15.04
C ALA A 246 -5.21 12.57 -14.18
N ARG A 247 -5.91 13.71 -14.26
CA ARG A 247 -5.64 14.87 -13.39
C ARG A 247 -5.84 14.50 -11.92
N ALA A 248 -6.98 13.90 -11.57
CA ALA A 248 -7.28 13.48 -10.21
C ALA A 248 -6.25 12.50 -9.66
N ALA A 249 -5.77 11.55 -10.47
CA ALA A 249 -4.74 10.61 -10.05
C ALA A 249 -3.39 11.30 -9.77
N MET A 250 -2.98 12.24 -10.63
CA MET A 250 -1.72 12.99 -10.47
C MET A 250 -1.77 14.07 -9.38
N GLU A 251 -2.96 14.58 -9.06
CA GLU A 251 -3.18 15.58 -8.01
C GLU A 251 -3.66 14.95 -6.69
N SER A 252 -3.72 13.61 -6.63
CA SER A 252 -4.17 12.86 -5.46
C SER A 252 -3.36 13.24 -4.22
N ARG A 253 -4.02 13.40 -3.07
CA ARG A 253 -3.36 13.69 -1.79
C ARG A 253 -2.49 12.53 -1.29
N LEU A 254 -2.65 11.36 -1.89
CA LEU A 254 -1.82 10.18 -1.66
C LEU A 254 -0.45 10.30 -2.35
N LEU A 255 -0.31 11.21 -3.32
CA LEU A 255 0.98 11.63 -3.86
C LEU A 255 1.54 12.75 -2.99
N GLU A 256 2.56 12.44 -2.19
CA GLU A 256 3.18 13.43 -1.30
C GLU A 256 4.07 14.43 -2.05
N LYS A 257 4.62 14.00 -3.19
CA LYS A 257 5.41 14.81 -4.12
C LYS A 257 4.91 14.59 -5.55
N PRO A 258 5.23 15.51 -6.48
CA PRO A 258 5.02 15.29 -7.90
C PRO A 258 5.74 14.02 -8.39
N ILE A 259 5.24 13.44 -9.48
CA ILE A 259 5.79 12.20 -10.09
C ILE A 259 6.97 12.45 -11.04
N ASP A 260 7.45 13.69 -11.10
CA ASP A 260 8.50 14.16 -11.99
C ASP A 260 9.83 13.40 -11.81
N ASN A 261 10.13 13.05 -10.56
CA ASN A 261 11.36 12.35 -10.17
C ASN A 261 11.18 10.82 -10.03
N ALA A 262 10.05 10.26 -10.45
CA ALA A 262 9.84 8.82 -10.43
C ALA A 262 10.66 8.15 -11.55
N THR A 263 11.37 7.07 -11.22
CA THR A 263 12.14 6.28 -12.21
C THR A 263 11.33 5.13 -12.80
N GLY A 264 10.27 4.70 -12.12
CA GLY A 264 9.33 3.70 -12.62
C GLY A 264 7.88 4.14 -12.38
N ILE A 265 7.03 3.92 -13.36
CA ILE A 265 5.60 4.26 -13.30
C ILE A 265 4.77 3.09 -13.80
N ILE A 266 3.75 2.72 -13.02
CA ILE A 266 2.68 1.86 -13.47
C ILE A 266 1.41 2.70 -13.60
N LEU A 267 0.87 2.77 -14.81
CA LEU A 267 -0.40 3.42 -15.12
C LEU A 267 -1.42 2.35 -15.47
N ASN A 268 -2.39 2.13 -14.58
CA ASN A 268 -3.55 1.29 -14.86
C ASN A 268 -4.76 2.14 -15.22
N VAL A 269 -5.48 1.76 -16.28
CA VAL A 269 -6.76 2.34 -16.63
C VAL A 269 -7.83 1.26 -16.54
N SER A 270 -8.91 1.53 -15.79
CA SER A 270 -10.06 0.63 -15.66
C SER A 270 -11.33 1.35 -16.10
N ALA A 271 -12.10 0.77 -17.02
CA ALA A 271 -13.38 1.32 -17.48
C ALA A 271 -14.25 0.22 -18.10
N LYS A 272 -15.56 0.41 -18.17
CA LYS A 272 -16.42 -0.53 -18.92
C LYS A 272 -16.24 -0.46 -20.43
N ASN A 273 -15.89 0.71 -20.93
CA ASN A 273 -15.55 0.94 -22.32
C ASN A 273 -14.49 2.05 -22.40
N ILE A 274 -13.58 1.98 -23.36
CA ILE A 274 -12.55 3.00 -23.56
C ILE A 274 -12.21 3.14 -25.04
N THR A 275 -12.01 4.37 -25.48
CA THR A 275 -11.54 4.70 -26.83
C THR A 275 -10.03 4.90 -26.85
N LEU A 276 -9.42 4.72 -28.02
CA LEU A 276 -7.99 5.04 -28.21
C LEU A 276 -7.67 6.50 -27.89
N LYS A 277 -8.63 7.42 -28.11
CA LYS A 277 -8.47 8.83 -27.78
C LYS A 277 -8.32 9.03 -26.26
N GLU A 278 -9.20 8.42 -25.47
CA GLU A 278 -9.16 8.49 -24.01
C GLU A 278 -7.86 7.88 -23.46
N MET A 279 -7.47 6.71 -23.97
CA MET A 279 -6.23 6.06 -23.58
C MET A 279 -5.00 6.93 -23.87
N ASN A 280 -4.96 7.55 -25.05
CA ASN A 280 -3.88 8.46 -25.43
C ASN A 280 -3.83 9.72 -24.56
N ILE A 281 -4.98 10.27 -24.17
CA ILE A 281 -5.04 11.43 -23.27
C ILE A 281 -4.45 11.06 -21.90
N ALA A 282 -4.92 9.96 -21.30
CA ALA A 282 -4.44 9.51 -20.00
C ALA A 282 -2.93 9.25 -20.01
N ALA A 283 -2.43 8.50 -21.00
CA ALA A 283 -1.00 8.20 -21.13
C ALA A 283 -0.15 9.45 -21.41
N ALA A 284 -0.64 10.38 -22.24
CA ALA A 284 0.08 11.61 -22.54
C ALA A 284 0.20 12.52 -21.32
N MET A 285 -0.86 12.63 -20.50
CA MET A 285 -0.83 13.42 -19.28
C MET A 285 0.21 12.90 -18.30
N VAL A 286 0.26 11.60 -18.06
CA VAL A 286 1.26 11.01 -17.15
C VAL A 286 2.68 11.20 -17.71
N ARG A 287 2.89 10.92 -19.01
CA ARG A 287 4.21 11.08 -19.66
C ARG A 287 4.74 12.52 -19.68
N GLN A 288 3.85 13.52 -19.72
CA GLN A 288 4.24 14.92 -19.68
C GLN A 288 4.67 15.39 -18.28
N ASN A 289 4.31 14.63 -17.24
CA ASN A 289 4.57 14.97 -15.83
C ASN A 289 5.62 14.06 -15.17
N CYS A 290 6.24 13.14 -15.92
CA CYS A 290 7.33 12.30 -15.44
C CYS A 290 8.63 12.53 -16.21
N SER A 291 9.75 12.03 -15.68
CA SER A 291 11.03 12.00 -16.39
C SER A 291 10.93 11.27 -17.74
N GLU A 292 11.63 11.76 -18.76
CA GLU A 292 11.75 11.09 -20.07
C GLU A 292 12.42 9.71 -19.96
N GLU A 293 13.22 9.50 -18.91
CA GLU A 293 13.91 8.24 -18.65
C GLU A 293 13.09 7.25 -17.79
N ALA A 294 11.90 7.64 -17.33
CA ALA A 294 11.06 6.79 -16.50
C ALA A 294 10.57 5.56 -17.27
N ASP A 295 10.67 4.38 -16.67
CA ASP A 295 10.06 3.16 -17.21
C ASP A 295 8.55 3.17 -16.95
N VAL A 296 7.75 3.35 -18.01
CA VAL A 296 6.29 3.48 -17.92
C VAL A 296 5.62 2.18 -18.39
N LYS A 297 5.02 1.46 -17.44
CA LYS A 297 4.18 0.28 -17.66
C LYS A 297 2.72 0.68 -17.75
N LEU A 298 2.02 0.22 -18.78
CA LEU A 298 0.64 0.60 -19.07
C LEU A 298 -0.29 -0.63 -19.00
N GLY A 299 -1.25 -0.59 -18.08
CA GLY A 299 -2.31 -1.58 -17.94
C GLY A 299 -3.65 -1.03 -18.43
N LEU A 300 -4.47 -1.89 -19.02
CA LEU A 300 -5.86 -1.58 -19.36
C LEU A 300 -6.77 -2.74 -18.97
N ILE A 301 -7.67 -2.48 -18.02
CA ILE A 301 -8.73 -3.39 -17.60
C ILE A 301 -10.05 -2.88 -18.17
N VAL A 302 -10.77 -3.76 -18.88
CA VAL A 302 -12.13 -3.46 -19.30
C VAL A 302 -13.07 -4.29 -18.43
N ASP A 303 -13.82 -3.60 -17.59
CA ASP A 303 -14.66 -4.22 -16.57
C ASP A 303 -16.16 -4.03 -16.90
N PRO A 304 -16.86 -5.09 -17.35
CA PRO A 304 -18.29 -5.01 -17.69
C PRO A 304 -19.21 -4.58 -16.54
N GLU A 305 -18.77 -4.72 -15.29
CA GLU A 305 -19.54 -4.37 -14.09
C GLU A 305 -19.40 -2.88 -13.72
N MET A 306 -18.43 -2.16 -14.29
CA MET A 306 -18.25 -0.73 -14.05
C MET A 306 -19.36 0.10 -14.70
N ASN A 307 -19.58 1.31 -14.19
CA ASN A 307 -20.47 2.28 -14.82
C ASN A 307 -19.91 2.69 -16.20
N ASP A 308 -20.78 2.79 -17.22
CA ASP A 308 -20.39 3.14 -18.60
C ASP A 308 -19.81 4.56 -18.71
N GLU A 309 -20.17 5.46 -17.79
CA GLU A 309 -19.73 6.86 -17.78
C GLU A 309 -18.43 7.07 -17.01
N GLU A 310 -18.00 6.09 -16.21
CA GLU A 310 -16.82 6.20 -15.34
C GLU A 310 -15.55 5.66 -16.02
N LEU A 311 -14.43 6.29 -15.68
CA LEU A 311 -13.09 5.80 -15.97
C LEU A 311 -12.22 6.00 -14.74
N HIS A 312 -11.58 4.93 -14.29
CA HIS A 312 -10.72 4.91 -13.11
C HIS A 312 -9.27 4.80 -13.54
N ILE A 313 -8.40 5.61 -12.95
CA ILE A 313 -6.95 5.57 -13.15
C ILE A 313 -6.28 5.27 -11.82
N THR A 314 -5.41 4.27 -11.82
CA THR A 314 -4.47 4.01 -10.74
C THR A 314 -3.06 4.24 -11.25
N LEU A 315 -2.35 5.13 -10.57
CA LEU A 315 -0.98 5.50 -10.86
C LEU A 315 -0.10 5.05 -9.71
N ILE A 316 0.92 4.26 -9.97
CA ILE A 316 1.96 3.93 -8.99
C ILE A 316 3.25 4.52 -9.50
N ALA A 317 3.80 5.49 -8.77
CA ALA A 317 5.09 6.10 -9.06
C ALA A 317 6.11 5.55 -8.07
N ALA A 318 7.22 5.00 -8.54
CA ALA A 318 8.22 4.32 -7.72
C ALA A 318 9.64 4.79 -8.05
N GLY A 319 10.58 4.44 -7.18
CA GLY A 319 11.99 4.71 -7.40
C GLY A 319 12.35 6.19 -7.25
N PHE A 320 11.67 6.87 -6.32
CA PHE A 320 12.04 8.23 -5.90
C PHE A 320 13.36 8.22 -5.12
N GLU A 321 14.33 9.04 -5.54
CA GLU A 321 15.49 9.35 -4.69
C GLU A 321 15.01 10.08 -3.43
N MET A 322 15.13 9.42 -2.29
CA MET A 322 14.50 9.94 -1.08
C MET A 322 15.43 10.89 -0.31
N GLU A 323 15.10 12.17 -0.33
CA GLU A 323 15.57 13.17 0.64
C GLU A 323 15.04 12.83 2.05
N GLU A 324 15.84 13.07 3.09
CA GLU A 324 15.45 12.88 4.51
C GLU A 324 14.14 13.60 4.88
N GLU A 325 13.71 14.62 4.13
CA GLU A 325 12.45 15.35 4.32
C GLU A 325 11.20 14.48 4.22
N MET A 326 11.20 13.42 3.40
CA MET A 326 10.08 12.46 3.31
C MET A 326 9.88 11.65 4.59
N LEU A 327 10.89 11.64 5.48
CA LEU A 327 10.85 11.03 6.82
C LEU A 327 10.72 12.08 7.94
N GLY A 328 10.45 13.34 7.60
CA GLY A 328 10.50 14.48 8.51
C GLY A 328 9.16 14.82 9.17
N ASP A 329 9.22 15.11 10.48
CA ASP A 329 8.11 15.52 11.36
C ASP A 329 7.30 16.72 10.82
N THR A 330 7.88 17.57 9.96
CA THR A 330 7.26 18.84 9.57
C THR A 330 6.19 18.69 8.50
N LEU A 331 6.27 17.73 7.57
CA LEU A 331 5.32 17.61 6.46
C LEU A 331 3.94 17.08 6.90
N ASP A 332 3.89 16.27 7.96
CA ASP A 332 2.65 15.66 8.45
C ASP A 332 1.87 16.55 9.43
N ILE A 333 2.43 17.67 9.91
CA ILE A 333 1.66 18.63 10.70
C ILE A 333 0.73 19.39 9.75
N PRO A 334 -0.61 19.37 9.93
CA PRO A 334 -1.51 20.15 9.08
C PRO A 334 -1.17 21.64 9.15
N ALA A 335 -1.22 22.35 8.02
CA ALA A 335 -0.84 23.76 7.95
C ALA A 335 -1.64 24.64 8.93
N ILE A 336 -2.91 24.31 9.17
CA ILE A 336 -3.81 24.95 10.14
C ILE A 336 -3.32 24.88 11.60
N TYR A 337 -2.39 23.96 11.93
CA TYR A 337 -1.77 23.85 13.24
C TYR A 337 -0.32 24.34 13.26
N ARG A 338 0.33 24.50 12.09
CA ARG A 338 1.67 25.11 11.99
C ARG A 338 1.63 26.62 12.21
N PHE A 339 0.57 27.25 11.72
CA PHE A 339 0.25 28.64 12.01
C PHE A 339 -0.91 28.57 13.00
N GLY A 340 -0.64 28.85 14.28
CA GLY A 340 -1.60 28.68 15.36
C GLY A 340 -3.00 29.18 14.98
N LEU A 341 -4.02 28.41 15.37
CA LEU A 341 -5.43 28.64 15.09
C LEU A 341 -5.74 30.14 14.95
N ASP A 342 -5.96 30.63 13.73
CA ASP A 342 -6.76 31.83 13.53
C ASP A 342 -8.20 31.42 13.84
N THR A 343 -8.52 31.35 15.13
CA THR A 343 -9.89 31.51 15.60
C THR A 343 -10.30 32.94 15.31
N GLN A 344 -10.63 33.23 14.05
CA GLN A 344 -11.64 34.24 13.79
C GLN A 344 -12.97 33.58 14.14
N GLU A 345 -13.33 33.71 15.42
CA GLU A 345 -14.72 33.73 15.83
C GLU A 345 -15.42 34.77 14.95
N GLU A 346 -16.24 34.28 14.00
CA GLU A 346 -17.37 35.06 13.50
C GLU A 346 -18.30 35.32 14.69
N GLY A 347 -18.09 36.47 15.33
CA GLY A 347 -18.80 36.92 16.50
C GLY A 347 -18.96 38.43 16.52
N MET A 348 -19.69 38.97 15.53
CA MET A 348 -20.68 40.06 15.65
C MET A 348 -21.17 40.53 14.28
#